data_AF-A0A2P5MF37-F1
#
_entry.id   AF-A0A2P5MF37-F1
#
_cell.length_a   1.000
_cell.length_b   1.000
_cell.length_c   1.000
_cell.angle_alpha   90.00
_cell.angle_beta   90.00
_cell.angle_gamma   90.00
#
_symmetry.space_group_name_H-M   'P 1'
#
loop_
_entity.id
_entity.type
_entity.pdbx_description
1 polymer ?
#
loop_
_entity_poly.entity_id
_entity_poly.type
_entity_poly.pdbx_seq_one_letter_code
_entity_poly.pdbx_strand_id
1 'polypeptide(L)'
;FRSIETRSRDLGGELSETSRQTADLIETRFAAVRAAAEGEREQTSEALRAAFSETNEEITRLFGDARSKFDAATDDIRGLARNIHREIEETREEVRRGATEIPRETAEQAAALRRVVGDQVKALNELTDIVARSGRVYDIAEQSAPPLRQPALDQATRAEHAAPRVTQNRSAEPTREPQGGWLSSLLARASFDDAAPQPPRQARSLATAGALDSLTLDIARMVDNAAVAELWRRYQRGEKGGLFGRRLYTAQGHQTFEEIRRRYRVDQAFRATADRYVQHFEDLLIETSRGDHDGSKALDLLTGDAGKVYTMLSHASGRFE
;
A
#
# COMPACT_ATOMS: atom_id res chain seq x y z
N PHE A 1 -7.52 -106.36 -1.75
CA PHE A 1 -6.35 -105.87 -2.52
C PHE A 1 -6.74 -105.28 -3.87
N ARG A 2 -7.25 -106.05 -4.85
CA ARG A 2 -7.60 -105.48 -6.18
C ARG A 2 -8.56 -104.27 -6.19
N SER A 3 -9.61 -104.25 -5.35
CA SER A 3 -10.55 -103.10 -5.35
C SER A 3 -9.98 -101.83 -4.72
N ILE A 4 -8.94 -101.95 -3.87
CA ILE A 4 -8.25 -100.79 -3.28
C ILE A 4 -7.29 -100.20 -4.33
N GLU A 5 -6.67 -101.05 -5.14
CA GLU A 5 -5.76 -100.65 -6.21
C GLU A 5 -6.50 -99.90 -7.34
N THR A 6 -7.68 -100.36 -7.75
CA THR A 6 -8.52 -99.65 -8.73
C THR A 6 -8.98 -98.30 -8.19
N ARG A 7 -9.45 -98.26 -6.93
CA ARG A 7 -9.93 -97.02 -6.29
C ARG A 7 -8.83 -95.98 -6.12
N SER A 8 -7.60 -96.41 -5.84
CA SER A 8 -6.43 -95.52 -5.76
C SER A 8 -6.04 -94.96 -7.14
N ARG A 9 -6.21 -95.76 -8.20
CA ARG A 9 -5.93 -95.35 -9.59
C ARG A 9 -6.95 -94.34 -10.11
N ASP A 10 -8.23 -94.53 -9.79
CA ASP A 10 -9.30 -93.59 -10.14
C ASP A 10 -9.16 -92.26 -9.38
N LEU A 11 -8.86 -92.32 -8.07
CA LEU A 11 -8.57 -91.13 -7.26
C LEU A 11 -7.35 -90.36 -7.77
N GLY A 12 -6.30 -91.06 -8.21
CA GLY A 12 -5.14 -90.43 -8.84
C GLY A 12 -5.47 -89.75 -10.17
N GLY A 13 -6.38 -90.34 -10.95
CA GLY A 13 -6.91 -89.78 -12.19
C GLY A 13 -7.69 -88.49 -11.95
N GLU A 14 -8.70 -88.52 -11.07
CA GLU A 14 -9.49 -87.34 -10.70
C GLU A 14 -8.60 -86.22 -10.13
N LEU A 15 -7.65 -86.55 -9.27
CA LEU A 15 -6.75 -85.55 -8.68
C LEU A 15 -5.83 -84.93 -9.75
N SER A 16 -5.33 -85.72 -10.69
CA SER A 16 -4.50 -85.23 -11.80
C SER A 16 -5.31 -84.34 -12.74
N GLU A 17 -6.55 -84.71 -13.04
CA GLU A 17 -7.45 -83.95 -13.89
C GLU A 17 -7.89 -82.63 -13.23
N THR A 18 -8.23 -82.66 -11.95
CA THR A 18 -8.54 -81.48 -11.15
C THR A 18 -7.32 -80.55 -11.05
N SER A 19 -6.11 -81.11 -10.89
CA SER A 19 -4.87 -80.32 -10.88
C SER A 19 -4.60 -79.67 -12.24
N ARG A 20 -4.88 -80.38 -13.35
CA ARG A 20 -4.77 -79.84 -14.71
C ARG A 20 -5.77 -78.70 -14.94
N GLN A 21 -7.03 -78.89 -14.57
CA GLN A 21 -8.04 -77.83 -14.66
C GLN A 21 -7.67 -76.61 -13.82
N THR A 22 -7.14 -76.83 -12.61
CA THR A 22 -6.69 -75.74 -11.74
C THR A 22 -5.50 -75.00 -12.36
N ALA A 23 -4.54 -75.72 -12.95
CA ALA A 23 -3.41 -75.11 -13.66
C ALA A 23 -3.86 -74.26 -14.85
N ASP A 24 -4.80 -74.77 -15.66
CA ASP A 24 -5.35 -74.07 -16.83
C ASP A 24 -6.16 -72.82 -16.45
N LEU A 25 -6.93 -72.91 -15.36
CA LEU A 25 -7.63 -71.76 -14.79
C LEU A 25 -6.65 -70.70 -14.28
N ILE A 26 -5.58 -71.12 -13.59
CA ILE A 26 -4.54 -70.22 -13.09
C ILE A 26 -3.85 -69.54 -14.27
N GLU A 27 -3.49 -70.27 -15.33
CA GLU A 27 -2.86 -69.71 -16.53
C GLU A 27 -3.75 -68.66 -17.21
N THR A 28 -5.04 -68.96 -17.36
CA THR A 28 -6.02 -68.02 -17.91
C THR A 28 -6.15 -66.76 -17.05
N ARG A 29 -6.19 -66.92 -15.71
CA ARG A 29 -6.27 -65.78 -14.79
C ARG A 29 -5.00 -64.93 -14.82
N PHE A 30 -3.82 -65.53 -14.89
CA PHE A 30 -2.57 -64.80 -15.04
C PHE A 30 -2.49 -64.04 -16.37
N ALA A 31 -2.97 -64.64 -17.46
CA ALA A 31 -3.06 -63.96 -18.75
C ALA A 31 -3.98 -62.73 -18.69
N ALA A 32 -5.14 -62.85 -18.05
CA ALA A 32 -6.07 -61.74 -17.85
C ALA A 32 -5.47 -60.62 -17.00
N VAL A 33 -4.78 -60.95 -15.90
CA VAL A 33 -4.10 -59.94 -15.06
C VAL A 33 -2.98 -59.26 -15.81
N ARG A 34 -2.18 -59.99 -16.59
CA ARG A 34 -1.12 -59.41 -17.43
C ARG A 34 -1.69 -58.43 -18.45
N ALA A 35 -2.73 -58.82 -19.17
CA ALA A 35 -3.38 -57.95 -20.15
C ALA A 35 -3.98 -56.69 -19.50
N ALA A 36 -4.61 -56.82 -18.33
CA ALA A 36 -5.12 -55.67 -17.58
C ALA A 36 -3.99 -54.73 -17.14
N ALA A 37 -2.89 -55.27 -16.61
CA ALA A 37 -1.73 -54.48 -16.19
C ALA A 37 -1.02 -53.79 -17.36
N GLU A 38 -0.95 -54.43 -18.53
CA GLU A 38 -0.43 -53.81 -19.75
C GLU A 38 -1.33 -52.67 -20.23
N GLY A 39 -2.65 -52.86 -20.25
CA GLY A 39 -3.61 -51.82 -20.61
C GLY A 39 -3.59 -50.62 -19.64
N GLU A 40 -3.49 -50.87 -18.33
CA GLU A 40 -3.38 -49.80 -17.33
C GLU A 40 -2.07 -49.02 -17.49
N ARG A 41 -0.95 -49.70 -17.79
CA ARG A 41 0.33 -49.05 -18.09
C ARG A 41 0.26 -48.17 -19.33
N GLU A 42 -0.42 -48.63 -20.38
CA GLU A 42 -0.58 -47.86 -21.61
C GLU A 42 -1.42 -46.61 -21.39
N GLN A 43 -2.58 -46.74 -20.73
CA GLN A 43 -3.40 -45.60 -20.31
C GLN A 43 -2.62 -44.61 -19.44
N THR A 44 -1.87 -45.11 -18.47
CA THR A 44 -1.06 -44.25 -17.59
C THR A 44 0.02 -43.52 -18.40
N SER A 45 0.67 -44.19 -19.35
CA SER A 45 1.67 -43.55 -20.21
C SER A 45 1.05 -42.47 -21.12
N GLU A 46 -0.15 -42.70 -21.65
CA GLU A 46 -0.86 -41.72 -22.46
C GLU A 46 -1.33 -40.52 -21.62
N ALA A 47 -1.93 -40.78 -20.46
CA ALA A 47 -2.34 -39.74 -19.52
C ALA A 47 -1.16 -38.86 -19.07
N LEU A 48 0.00 -39.47 -18.78
CA LEU A 48 1.21 -38.73 -18.45
C LEU A 48 1.69 -37.88 -19.62
N ARG A 49 1.72 -38.41 -20.84
CA ARG A 49 2.11 -37.63 -22.04
C ARG A 49 1.16 -36.46 -22.29
N ALA A 50 -0.15 -36.67 -22.14
CA ALA A 50 -1.15 -35.63 -22.27
C ALA A 50 -0.96 -34.53 -21.21
N ALA A 51 -0.82 -34.92 -19.94
CA ALA A 51 -0.58 -33.99 -18.84
C ALA A 51 0.71 -33.17 -19.03
N PHE A 52 1.79 -33.80 -19.52
CA PHE A 52 3.03 -33.08 -19.83
C PHE A 52 2.84 -32.08 -20.98
N SER A 53 2.11 -32.45 -22.04
CA SER A 53 1.82 -31.53 -23.14
C SER A 53 1.00 -30.32 -22.66
N GLU A 54 -0.06 -30.58 -21.90
CA GLU A 54 -0.92 -29.53 -21.32
C GLU A 54 -0.14 -28.59 -20.41
N THR A 55 0.68 -29.15 -19.50
CA THR A 55 1.53 -28.36 -18.60
C THR A 55 2.53 -27.53 -19.38
N ASN A 56 3.14 -28.07 -20.45
CA ASN A 56 4.11 -27.34 -21.25
C ASN A 56 3.46 -26.20 -22.05
N GLU A 57 2.24 -26.39 -22.54
CA GLU A 57 1.46 -25.32 -23.16
C GLU A 57 1.08 -24.23 -22.16
N GLU A 58 0.69 -24.61 -20.94
CA GLU A 58 0.39 -23.65 -19.87
C GLU A 58 1.62 -22.85 -19.47
N ILE A 59 2.77 -23.51 -19.28
CA ILE A 59 4.05 -22.86 -19.01
C ILE A 59 4.40 -21.87 -20.13
N THR A 60 4.25 -22.28 -21.40
CA THR A 60 4.53 -21.41 -22.55
C THR A 60 3.61 -20.20 -22.57
N ARG A 61 2.31 -20.38 -22.30
CA ARG A 61 1.34 -19.29 -22.17
C ARG A 61 1.71 -18.33 -21.03
N LEU A 62 2.02 -18.87 -19.85
CA LEU A 62 2.37 -18.06 -18.68
C LEU A 62 3.63 -17.22 -18.92
N PHE A 63 4.65 -17.80 -19.57
CA PHE A 63 5.85 -17.06 -19.97
C PHE A 63 5.55 -15.97 -21.02
N GLY A 64 4.67 -16.27 -21.98
CA GLY A 64 4.20 -15.28 -22.96
C GLY A 64 3.51 -14.08 -22.29
N ASP A 65 2.58 -14.35 -21.37
CA ASP A 65 1.87 -13.32 -20.61
C ASP A 65 2.81 -12.50 -19.73
N ALA A 66 3.74 -13.16 -19.02
CA ALA A 66 4.73 -12.48 -18.19
C ALA A 66 5.61 -11.55 -19.03
N ARG A 67 6.05 -12.00 -20.21
CA ARG A 67 6.81 -11.18 -21.15
C ARG A 67 5.99 -9.98 -21.64
N SER A 68 4.74 -10.19 -22.04
CA SER A 68 3.88 -9.09 -22.52
C SER A 68 3.63 -8.05 -21.43
N LYS A 69 3.42 -8.47 -20.18
CA LYS A 69 3.25 -7.56 -19.04
C LYS A 69 4.53 -6.79 -18.71
N PHE A 70 5.68 -7.45 -18.81
CA PHE A 70 6.98 -6.82 -18.62
C PHE A 70 7.27 -5.76 -19.69
N ASP A 71 7.00 -6.08 -20.96
CA ASP A 71 7.17 -5.14 -22.06
C ASP A 71 6.25 -3.91 -21.89
N ALA A 72 4.99 -4.12 -21.53
CA ALA A 72 4.04 -3.04 -21.24
C ALA A 72 4.49 -2.14 -20.07
N ALA A 73 4.89 -2.74 -18.95
CA ALA A 73 5.38 -1.97 -17.80
C ALA A 73 6.65 -1.18 -18.13
N THR A 74 7.52 -1.73 -18.98
CA THR A 74 8.73 -1.04 -19.43
C THR A 74 8.39 0.16 -20.31
N ASP A 75 7.41 0.02 -21.20
CA ASP A 75 6.94 1.13 -22.03
C ASP A 75 6.25 2.22 -21.21
N ASP A 76 5.49 1.86 -20.17
CA ASP A 76 4.90 2.81 -19.22
C ASP A 76 5.99 3.59 -18.47
N ILE A 77 7.04 2.92 -17.97
CA ILE A 77 8.18 3.58 -17.31
C ILE A 77 8.87 4.56 -18.25
N ARG A 78 9.11 4.16 -19.51
CA ARG A 78 9.69 5.06 -20.53
C ARG A 78 8.76 6.22 -20.87
N GLY A 79 7.44 6.00 -20.86
CA GLY A 79 6.43 7.04 -21.05
C GLY A 79 6.46 8.06 -19.91
N LEU A 80 6.41 7.58 -18.67
CA LEU A 80 6.46 8.42 -17.48
C LEU A 80 7.76 9.23 -17.40
N ALA A 81 8.91 8.61 -17.67
CA ALA A 81 10.20 9.30 -17.69
C ALA A 81 10.22 10.46 -18.71
N ARG A 82 9.63 10.25 -19.90
CA ARG A 82 9.50 11.32 -20.92
C ARG A 82 8.57 12.44 -20.48
N ASN A 83 7.48 12.12 -19.78
CA ASN A 83 6.55 13.13 -19.26
C ASN A 83 7.19 13.95 -18.15
N ILE A 84 7.81 13.30 -17.16
CA ILE A 84 8.54 13.98 -16.07
C ILE A 84 9.61 14.91 -16.65
N HIS A 85 10.37 14.44 -17.65
CA HIS A 85 11.38 15.28 -18.28
C HIS A 85 10.77 16.53 -18.94
N ARG A 86 9.63 16.39 -19.62
CA ARG A 86 8.91 17.52 -20.22
C ARG A 86 8.41 18.51 -19.17
N GLU A 87 7.77 18.01 -18.11
CA GLU A 87 7.24 18.84 -17.02
C GLU A 87 8.36 19.60 -16.29
N ILE A 88 9.53 18.98 -16.12
CA ILE A 88 10.70 19.65 -15.54
C ILE A 88 11.20 20.77 -16.47
N GLU A 89 11.28 20.56 -17.78
CA GLU A 89 11.69 21.62 -18.70
C GLU A 89 10.66 22.75 -18.78
N GLU A 90 9.36 22.43 -18.76
CA GLU A 90 8.30 23.45 -18.68
C GLU A 90 8.40 24.26 -17.39
N THR A 91 8.54 23.58 -16.24
CA THR A 91 8.73 24.24 -14.94
C THR A 91 9.99 25.09 -14.94
N ARG A 92 11.08 24.62 -15.57
CA ARG A 92 12.34 25.34 -15.67
C ARG A 92 12.19 26.62 -16.49
N GLU A 93 11.45 26.58 -17.60
CA GLU A 93 11.15 27.77 -18.40
C GLU A 93 10.21 28.74 -17.68
N GLU A 94 9.23 28.25 -16.94
CA GLU A 94 8.35 29.08 -16.11
C GLU A 94 9.12 29.77 -14.97
N VAL A 95 9.97 29.04 -14.26
CA VAL A 95 10.86 29.60 -13.23
C VAL A 95 11.82 30.62 -13.83
N ARG A 96 12.40 30.34 -15.00
CA ARG A 96 13.28 31.28 -15.71
C ARG A 96 12.52 32.55 -16.08
N ARG A 97 11.28 32.44 -16.57
CA ARG A 97 10.42 33.59 -16.88
C ARG A 97 10.11 34.40 -15.63
N GLY A 98 9.61 33.76 -14.58
CA GLY A 98 9.30 34.41 -13.29
C GLY A 98 10.51 35.09 -12.66
N ALA A 99 11.70 34.50 -12.77
CA ALA A 99 12.95 35.11 -12.28
C ALA A 99 13.29 36.43 -12.99
N THR A 100 12.85 36.62 -14.24
CA THR A 100 13.07 37.86 -15.00
C THR A 100 11.91 38.86 -14.89
N GLU A 101 10.67 38.39 -14.81
CA GLU A 101 9.48 39.24 -14.80
C GLU A 101 9.21 39.85 -13.42
N ILE A 102 9.35 39.08 -12.33
CA ILE A 102 9.06 39.56 -10.97
C ILE A 102 9.91 40.77 -10.58
N PRO A 103 11.25 40.79 -10.79
CA PRO A 103 12.06 41.98 -10.47
C PRO A 103 11.69 43.19 -11.32
N ARG A 104 11.28 42.96 -12.57
CA ARG A 104 10.87 44.02 -13.50
C ARG A 104 9.56 44.66 -13.05
N GLU A 105 8.53 43.86 -12.80
CA GLU A 105 7.24 44.36 -12.29
C GLU A 105 7.41 45.06 -10.94
N THR A 106 8.24 44.52 -10.05
CA THR A 106 8.53 45.16 -8.76
C THR A 106 9.22 46.51 -8.94
N ALA A 107 10.15 46.64 -9.90
CA ALA A 107 10.81 47.91 -10.20
C ALA A 107 9.83 48.95 -10.77
N GLU A 108 8.94 48.53 -11.68
CA GLU A 108 7.89 49.37 -12.25
C GLU A 108 6.88 49.83 -11.17
N GLN A 109 6.42 48.92 -10.30
CA GLN A 109 5.55 49.23 -9.16
C GLN A 109 6.23 50.14 -8.15
N ALA A 110 7.50 49.90 -7.80
CA ALA A 110 8.26 50.77 -6.90
C ALA A 110 8.44 52.18 -7.48
N ALA A 111 8.63 52.30 -8.80
CA ALA A 111 8.69 53.59 -9.48
C ALA A 111 7.33 54.31 -9.44
N ALA A 112 6.23 53.59 -9.66
CA ALA A 112 4.87 54.14 -9.53
C ALA A 112 4.59 54.62 -8.10
N LEU A 113 4.94 53.83 -7.09
CA LEU A 113 4.81 54.22 -5.68
C LEU A 113 5.65 55.45 -5.34
N ARG A 114 6.92 55.51 -5.77
CA ARG A 114 7.77 56.70 -5.57
C ARG A 114 7.16 57.96 -6.19
N ARG A 115 6.50 57.84 -7.34
CA ARG A 115 5.82 58.96 -8.00
C ARG A 115 4.62 59.43 -7.18
N VAL A 116 3.74 58.51 -6.78
CA VAL A 116 2.55 58.82 -5.96
C VAL A 116 2.96 59.44 -4.62
N VAL A 117 3.96 58.86 -3.94
CA VAL A 117 4.47 59.39 -2.67
C VAL A 117 5.13 60.76 -2.87
N GLY A 118 5.86 60.97 -3.97
CA GLY A 118 6.42 62.27 -4.33
C GLY A 118 5.34 63.34 -4.51
N ASP A 119 4.26 63.00 -5.22
CA ASP A 119 3.10 63.89 -5.41
C ASP A 119 2.39 64.17 -4.07
N GLN A 120 2.28 63.18 -3.18
CA GLN A 120 1.72 63.33 -1.83
C GLN A 120 2.59 64.24 -0.93
N VAL A 121 3.92 64.10 -0.98
CA VAL A 121 4.85 64.99 -0.24
C VAL A 121 4.75 66.42 -0.77
N LYS A 122 4.61 66.61 -2.08
CA LYS A 122 4.38 67.92 -2.67
C LYS A 122 3.07 68.54 -2.19
N ALA A 123 1.99 67.76 -2.15
CA ALA A 123 0.71 68.22 -1.61
C ALA A 123 0.78 68.59 -0.13
N LEU A 124 1.54 67.85 0.68
CA LEU A 124 1.78 68.19 2.10
C LEU A 124 2.59 69.48 2.27
N ASN A 125 3.59 69.71 1.42
CA ASN A 125 4.34 70.97 1.42
C ASN A 125 3.45 72.16 1.01
N GLU A 126 2.59 71.99 0.01
CA GLU A 126 1.61 73.01 -0.39
C GLU A 126 0.61 73.32 0.74
N LEU A 127 0.13 72.30 1.45
CA LEU A 127 -0.70 72.49 2.66
C LEU A 127 0.06 73.20 3.78
N THR A 128 1.33 72.87 3.99
CA THR A 128 2.19 73.53 4.99
C THR A 128 2.44 74.99 4.63
N ASP A 129 2.65 75.31 3.36
CA ASP A 129 2.77 76.68 2.86
C ASP A 129 1.45 77.47 2.99
N ILE A 130 0.30 76.84 2.78
CA ILE A 130 -1.01 77.45 3.02
C ILE A 130 -1.19 77.75 4.51
N VAL A 131 -0.81 76.81 5.40
CA VAL A 131 -0.87 77.01 6.86
C VAL A 131 0.12 78.06 7.34
N ALA A 132 1.32 78.11 6.78
CA ALA A 132 2.30 79.17 7.07
C ALA A 132 1.84 80.54 6.54
N ARG A 133 1.06 80.56 5.46
CA ARG A 133 0.44 81.77 4.90
C ARG A 133 -0.81 82.20 5.68
N SER A 134 -1.60 81.26 6.21
CA SER A 134 -2.75 81.51 7.07
C SER A 134 -2.37 81.78 8.53
N GLY A 135 -1.20 81.30 8.97
CA GLY A 135 -0.61 81.57 10.29
C GLY A 135 -0.08 82.98 10.46
N ARG A 136 -0.02 83.79 9.39
CA ARG A 136 0.23 85.24 9.47
C ARG A 136 -1.03 86.07 9.73
N VAL A 137 -2.22 85.46 9.73
CA VAL A 137 -3.51 86.14 9.96
C VAL A 137 -4.09 85.83 11.35
N TYR A 138 -3.55 84.85 12.06
CA TYR A 138 -3.96 84.50 13.43
C TYR A 138 -2.78 84.58 14.38
N ASP A 139 -2.36 85.81 14.68
CA ASP A 139 -1.57 86.12 15.88
C ASP A 139 -2.38 87.13 16.70
N ILE A 140 -3.09 86.65 17.74
CA ILE A 140 -3.61 87.39 18.90
C ILE A 140 -4.09 86.35 19.95
N ALA A 141 -3.57 86.53 21.17
CA ALA A 141 -4.09 86.13 22.49
C ALA A 141 -3.83 84.71 23.06
N GLU A 142 -2.73 84.64 23.82
CA GLU A 142 -2.62 84.21 25.23
C GLU A 142 -3.30 82.94 25.78
N GLN A 143 -2.42 82.01 26.20
CA GLN A 143 -2.16 81.60 27.60
C GLN A 143 -3.31 81.01 28.47
N SER A 144 -3.20 79.72 28.82
CA SER A 144 -3.13 79.23 30.21
C SER A 144 -3.19 77.70 30.31
N ALA A 145 -2.31 77.12 31.11
CA ALA A 145 -2.35 75.72 31.56
C ALA A 145 -3.14 75.58 32.87
N PRO A 146 -3.82 74.44 33.09
CA PRO A 146 -3.83 73.80 34.42
C PRO A 146 -3.63 72.26 34.38
N PRO A 147 -3.44 71.60 35.55
CA PRO A 147 -2.69 70.36 35.66
C PRO A 147 -3.51 69.06 35.51
N LEU A 148 -2.73 67.99 35.31
CA LEU A 148 -3.06 66.57 35.22
C LEU A 148 -4.13 66.07 36.22
N ARG A 149 -5.15 65.40 35.69
CA ARG A 149 -5.97 64.39 36.37
C ARG A 149 -6.20 63.20 35.43
N GLN A 150 -5.72 62.02 35.81
CA GLN A 150 -6.12 60.74 35.23
C GLN A 150 -7.25 60.14 36.09
N PRO A 151 -8.30 59.62 35.45
CA PRO A 151 -8.71 58.23 35.74
C PRO A 151 -8.95 57.40 34.47
N ALA A 152 -8.33 56.21 34.43
CA ALA A 152 -8.91 54.87 34.13
C ALA A 152 -10.37 54.80 33.60
N LEU A 153 -10.78 53.96 32.64
CA LEU A 153 -10.30 52.67 32.11
C LEU A 153 -11.09 52.29 30.83
N ASP A 154 -10.48 51.40 30.03
CA ASP A 154 -11.06 50.38 29.14
C ASP A 154 -11.81 50.76 27.84
N GLN A 155 -11.20 50.45 26.68
CA GLN A 155 -11.48 49.20 25.93
C GLN A 155 -10.61 49.04 24.67
N ALA A 156 -9.92 47.90 24.62
CA ALA A 156 -9.58 47.05 23.47
C ALA A 156 -9.31 47.69 22.08
N THR A 157 -8.08 47.56 21.57
CA THR A 157 -7.68 46.54 20.57
C THR A 157 -6.28 46.82 19.99
N ARG A 158 -5.37 45.85 20.22
CA ARG A 158 -4.45 45.24 19.24
C ARG A 158 -3.71 46.16 18.27
N ALA A 159 -2.47 46.51 18.61
CA ALA A 159 -1.43 46.86 17.63
C ALA A 159 -0.61 45.62 17.28
N GLU A 160 -0.62 45.28 16.00
CA GLU A 160 0.21 44.27 15.34
C GLU A 160 1.71 44.58 15.45
N HIS A 161 2.47 43.57 15.86
CA HIS A 161 3.78 43.30 15.28
C HIS A 161 3.72 41.89 14.70
N ALA A 162 3.39 41.82 13.41
CA ALA A 162 3.56 40.62 12.60
C ALA A 162 4.21 41.04 11.28
N ALA A 163 5.47 40.65 11.11
CA ALA A 163 6.11 40.61 9.81
C ALA A 163 5.26 39.76 8.84
N PRO A 164 5.14 40.13 7.55
CA PRO A 164 4.46 39.28 6.60
C PRO A 164 5.35 38.08 6.30
N ARG A 165 5.18 36.99 7.05
CA ARG A 165 5.50 35.66 6.52
C ARG A 165 4.48 35.39 5.44
N VAL A 166 4.92 35.48 4.19
CA VAL A 166 4.18 34.98 3.03
C VAL A 166 3.90 33.51 3.28
N THR A 167 2.66 33.21 3.66
CA THR A 167 2.12 31.86 3.67
C THR A 167 2.10 31.41 2.23
N GLN A 168 3.08 30.59 1.83
CA GLN A 168 2.93 29.71 0.70
C GLN A 168 1.75 28.80 1.02
N ASN A 169 0.57 29.19 0.55
CA ASN A 169 -0.53 28.29 0.33
C ASN A 169 -0.12 27.41 -0.87
N ARG A 170 0.80 26.48 -0.59
CA ARG A 170 1.06 25.35 -1.47
C ARG A 170 -0.22 24.52 -1.35
N SER A 171 -1.13 24.72 -2.28
CA SER A 171 -2.12 23.70 -2.63
C SER A 171 -1.31 22.44 -2.90
N ALA A 172 -1.20 21.59 -1.88
CA ALA A 172 -0.75 20.23 -2.03
C ALA A 172 -1.87 19.53 -2.77
N GLU A 173 -1.81 19.63 -4.10
CA GLU A 173 -2.26 18.57 -4.96
C GLU A 173 -1.72 17.26 -4.36
N PRO A 174 -2.54 16.23 -4.12
CA PRO A 174 -2.04 14.97 -3.66
C PRO A 174 -1.23 14.39 -4.83
N THR A 175 0.06 14.71 -4.87
CA THR A 175 1.07 13.87 -5.48
C THR A 175 0.86 12.51 -4.82
N ARG A 176 0.14 11.64 -5.52
CA ARG A 176 0.18 10.21 -5.29
C ARG A 176 1.63 9.83 -5.50
N GLU A 177 2.42 9.91 -4.43
CA GLU A 177 3.64 9.13 -4.33
C GLU A 177 3.26 7.70 -4.74
N PRO A 178 4.10 6.99 -5.49
CA PRO A 178 3.92 5.57 -5.65
C PRO A 178 4.03 4.95 -4.24
N GLN A 179 2.89 4.71 -3.59
CA GLN A 179 2.72 4.17 -2.24
C GLN A 179 3.31 2.75 -2.07
N GLY A 180 4.10 2.26 -3.03
CA GLY A 180 4.91 1.04 -2.93
C GLY A 180 6.31 1.25 -2.34
N GLY A 181 6.76 2.50 -2.12
CA GLY A 181 8.12 2.77 -1.63
C GLY A 181 8.31 2.55 -0.12
N TRP A 182 7.33 2.88 0.70
CA TRP A 182 7.45 2.77 2.16
C TRP A 182 7.52 1.30 2.62
N LEU A 183 6.71 0.40 2.03
CA LEU A 183 6.69 -1.02 2.36
C LEU A 183 8.00 -1.71 1.96
N SER A 184 8.51 -1.43 0.76
CA SER A 184 9.82 -1.93 0.33
C SER A 184 10.95 -1.42 1.23
N SER A 185 10.90 -0.17 1.70
CA SER A 185 11.87 0.39 2.66
C SER A 185 11.74 -0.21 4.08
N LEU A 186 10.53 -0.61 4.49
CA LEU A 186 10.27 -1.29 5.77
C LEU A 186 10.66 -2.76 5.74
N LEU A 187 10.37 -3.46 4.65
CA LEU A 187 10.75 -4.86 4.43
C LEU A 187 12.25 -5.00 4.17
N ALA A 188 12.87 -4.00 3.52
CA ALA A 188 14.32 -3.90 3.41
C ALA A 188 14.95 -3.67 4.79
N ARG A 189 14.48 -2.68 5.57
CA ARG A 189 14.96 -2.45 6.95
C ARG A 189 14.77 -3.69 7.83
N ALA A 190 13.66 -4.41 7.68
CA ALA A 190 13.38 -5.67 8.36
C ALA A 190 14.26 -6.84 7.90
N SER A 191 14.79 -6.84 6.68
CA SER A 191 15.75 -7.87 6.23
C SER A 191 17.16 -7.67 6.79
N PHE A 192 17.48 -6.47 7.27
CA PHE A 192 18.82 -6.12 7.75
C PHE A 192 19.02 -6.24 9.27
N ASP A 193 17.96 -6.38 10.07
CA ASP A 193 18.05 -6.36 11.53
C ASP A 193 18.40 -7.72 12.17
N ASP A 194 18.66 -8.76 11.36
CA ASP A 194 19.17 -10.06 11.81
C ASP A 194 20.59 -10.27 11.27
N ALA A 195 21.53 -9.51 11.84
CA ALA A 195 22.93 -9.52 11.45
C ALA A 195 23.68 -10.72 12.07
N ALA A 196 23.60 -11.87 11.40
CA ALA A 196 24.64 -12.91 11.43
C ALA A 196 24.79 -13.54 10.03
N PRO A 197 26.03 -13.77 9.53
CA PRO A 197 26.25 -14.18 8.15
C PRO A 197 25.89 -15.66 7.94
N GLN A 198 24.73 -15.94 7.33
CA GLN A 198 24.42 -17.24 6.72
C GLN A 198 23.69 -17.04 5.37
N PRO A 199 24.19 -17.57 4.24
CA PRO A 199 23.39 -17.77 3.03
C PRO A 199 22.60 -19.09 3.19
N PRO A 200 21.38 -19.30 2.62
CA PRO A 200 20.71 -18.65 1.49
C PRO A 200 19.32 -18.05 1.85
N ARG A 201 19.08 -17.65 3.11
CA ARG A 201 17.77 -17.18 3.58
C ARG A 201 17.38 -15.79 3.04
N GLN A 202 18.35 -14.93 2.74
CA GLN A 202 18.13 -13.56 2.27
C GLN A 202 17.42 -13.49 0.91
N ALA A 203 17.75 -14.37 -0.04
CA ALA A 203 17.06 -14.40 -1.33
C ALA A 203 15.57 -14.81 -1.19
N ARG A 204 15.28 -15.65 -0.19
CA ARG A 204 13.92 -16.13 0.09
C ARG A 204 13.10 -15.07 0.84
N SER A 205 13.73 -14.30 1.75
CA SER A 205 13.09 -13.19 2.46
C SER A 205 12.75 -12.01 1.54
N LEU A 206 13.64 -11.67 0.60
CA LEU A 206 13.37 -10.65 -0.43
C LEU A 206 12.26 -11.10 -1.39
N ALA A 207 12.21 -12.38 -1.76
CA ALA A 207 11.13 -12.92 -2.60
C ALA A 207 9.77 -12.93 -1.88
N THR A 208 9.74 -13.26 -0.58
CA THR A 208 8.51 -13.15 0.22
C THR A 208 8.07 -11.71 0.46
N ALA A 209 9.03 -10.78 0.57
CA ALA A 209 8.74 -9.34 0.65
C ALA A 209 8.10 -8.81 -0.63
N GLY A 210 8.65 -9.15 -1.81
CA GLY A 210 8.05 -8.80 -3.10
C GLY A 210 6.68 -9.46 -3.33
N ALA A 211 6.47 -10.68 -2.80
CA ALA A 211 5.16 -11.31 -2.82
C ALA A 211 4.14 -10.53 -1.96
N LEU A 212 4.54 -10.04 -0.79
CA LEU A 212 3.71 -9.18 0.07
C LEU A 212 3.41 -7.82 -0.58
N ASP A 213 4.36 -7.23 -1.31
CA ASP A 213 4.15 -5.98 -2.06
C ASP A 213 3.07 -6.16 -3.15
N SER A 214 3.11 -7.27 -3.90
CA SER A 214 2.07 -7.58 -4.90
C SER A 214 0.70 -7.83 -4.28
N LEU A 215 0.68 -8.50 -3.12
CA LEU A 215 -0.52 -8.90 -2.40
C LEU A 215 -1.16 -7.68 -1.68
N THR A 216 -0.37 -6.65 -1.37
CA THR A 216 -0.81 -5.40 -0.73
C THR A 216 -1.77 -4.61 -1.61
N LEU A 217 -1.44 -4.46 -2.91
CA LEU A 217 -2.28 -3.70 -3.85
C LEU A 217 -3.62 -4.40 -4.11
N ASP A 218 -3.63 -5.73 -4.11
CA ASP A 218 -4.84 -6.54 -4.28
C ASP A 218 -5.71 -6.51 -3.01
N ILE A 219 -5.12 -6.68 -1.81
CA ILE A 219 -5.86 -6.55 -0.54
C ILE A 219 -6.51 -5.17 -0.44
N ALA A 220 -5.81 -4.10 -0.78
CA ALA A 220 -6.29 -2.73 -0.65
C ALA A 220 -7.60 -2.46 -1.41
N ARG A 221 -7.82 -3.15 -2.53
CA ARG A 221 -9.04 -3.03 -3.36
C ARG A 221 -10.20 -3.90 -2.88
N MET A 222 -9.93 -4.87 -2.02
CA MET A 222 -10.87 -5.94 -1.64
C MET A 222 -11.42 -5.78 -0.21
N VAL A 223 -10.85 -4.84 0.56
CA VAL A 223 -11.26 -4.42 1.91
C VAL A 223 -12.12 -3.16 1.83
N ASP A 224 -13.26 -3.15 2.53
CA ASP A 224 -14.17 -1.99 2.57
C ASP A 224 -13.66 -0.93 3.55
N ASN A 225 -13.30 0.25 3.03
CA ASN A 225 -12.82 1.39 3.82
C ASN A 225 -13.82 1.82 4.90
N ALA A 226 -15.11 1.82 4.60
CA ALA A 226 -16.15 2.26 5.53
C ALA A 226 -16.29 1.27 6.69
N ALA A 227 -16.13 -0.02 6.41
CA ALA A 227 -16.13 -1.06 7.43
C ALA A 227 -14.89 -0.98 8.34
N VAL A 228 -13.71 -0.70 7.78
CA VAL A 228 -12.47 -0.49 8.56
C VAL A 228 -12.54 0.76 9.45
N ALA A 229 -13.10 1.86 8.94
CA ALA A 229 -13.29 3.08 9.73
C ALA A 229 -14.25 2.87 10.91
N GLU A 230 -15.34 2.13 10.68
CA GLU A 230 -16.30 1.81 11.74
C GLU A 230 -15.70 0.89 12.80
N LEU A 231 -14.93 -0.12 12.37
CA LEU A 231 -14.17 -1.00 13.24
C LEU A 231 -13.25 -0.21 14.18
N TRP A 232 -12.51 0.76 13.66
CA TRP A 232 -11.61 1.60 14.46
C TRP A 232 -12.35 2.47 15.48
N ARG A 233 -13.46 3.09 15.07
CA ARG A 233 -14.29 3.88 15.99
C ARG A 233 -14.87 3.03 17.11
N ARG A 234 -15.22 1.77 16.84
CA ARG A 234 -15.68 0.82 17.87
C ARG A 234 -14.55 0.40 18.80
N TYR A 235 -13.37 0.14 18.25
CA TYR A 235 -12.17 -0.18 19.02
C TYR A 235 -11.79 0.94 19.98
N GLN A 236 -11.79 2.20 19.54
CA GLN A 236 -11.56 3.39 20.37
C GLN A 236 -12.60 3.54 21.49
N ARG A 237 -13.85 3.12 21.24
CA ARG A 237 -14.93 3.11 22.24
C ARG A 237 -14.84 1.94 23.24
N GLY A 238 -13.80 1.09 23.12
CA GLY A 238 -13.56 -0.03 24.03
C GLY A 238 -14.45 -1.26 23.77
N GLU A 239 -15.22 -1.28 22.68
CA GLU A 239 -16.04 -2.43 22.29
C GLU A 239 -15.15 -3.52 21.69
N LYS A 240 -14.65 -4.45 22.50
CA LYS A 240 -13.75 -5.54 22.06
C LYS A 240 -14.45 -6.75 21.41
N GLY A 241 -15.77 -6.71 21.22
CA GLY A 241 -16.57 -7.87 20.81
C GLY A 241 -17.12 -7.78 19.37
N GLY A 242 -16.86 -8.81 18.56
CA GLY A 242 -17.45 -8.98 17.22
C GLY A 242 -16.89 -8.03 16.15
N LEU A 243 -15.64 -7.61 16.32
CA LEU A 243 -14.97 -6.59 15.52
C LEU A 243 -14.78 -7.01 14.04
N PHE A 244 -14.69 -8.31 13.76
CA PHE A 244 -14.36 -8.82 12.42
C PHE A 244 -15.47 -9.68 11.81
N GLY A 245 -16.64 -9.08 11.58
CA GLY A 245 -17.74 -9.76 10.89
C GLY A 245 -17.51 -9.95 9.38
N ARG A 246 -18.32 -10.82 8.75
CA ARG A 246 -18.38 -11.14 7.29
C ARG A 246 -18.57 -9.95 6.33
N ARG A 247 -18.54 -8.72 6.84
CA ARG A 247 -18.86 -7.48 6.13
C ARG A 247 -17.64 -6.58 5.89
N LEU A 248 -16.47 -6.93 6.45
CA LEU A 248 -15.20 -6.21 6.22
C LEU A 248 -14.63 -6.42 4.81
N TYR A 249 -15.00 -7.53 4.18
CA TYR A 249 -14.44 -7.95 2.91
C TYR A 249 -15.53 -8.06 1.85
N THR A 250 -15.14 -7.74 0.61
CA THR A 250 -15.91 -8.11 -0.58
C THR A 250 -15.92 -9.64 -0.75
N ALA A 251 -16.78 -10.19 -1.62
CA ALA A 251 -16.79 -11.64 -1.89
C ALA A 251 -15.41 -12.18 -2.33
N GLN A 252 -14.69 -11.40 -3.16
CA GLN A 252 -13.33 -11.71 -3.57
C GLN A 252 -12.34 -11.59 -2.38
N GLY A 253 -12.52 -10.57 -1.52
CA GLY A 253 -11.72 -10.38 -0.30
C GLY A 253 -11.77 -11.56 0.67
N HIS A 254 -12.89 -12.27 0.74
CA HIS A 254 -13.02 -13.48 1.56
C HIS A 254 -12.14 -14.63 1.07
N GLN A 255 -12.01 -14.83 -0.24
CA GLN A 255 -11.15 -15.88 -0.80
C GLN A 255 -9.68 -15.61 -0.50
N THR A 256 -9.25 -14.37 -0.70
CA THR A 256 -7.88 -13.94 -0.36
C THR A 256 -7.61 -14.05 1.14
N PHE A 257 -8.57 -13.71 1.99
CA PHE A 257 -8.45 -13.91 3.44
C PHE A 257 -8.19 -15.37 3.80
N GLU A 258 -8.98 -16.31 3.28
CA GLU A 258 -8.80 -17.74 3.55
C GLU A 258 -7.45 -18.26 3.04
N GLU A 259 -6.99 -17.76 1.88
CA GLU A 259 -5.68 -18.10 1.35
C GLU A 259 -4.54 -17.56 2.22
N ILE A 260 -4.61 -16.31 2.64
CA ILE A 260 -3.65 -15.70 3.58
C ILE A 260 -3.67 -16.48 4.90
N ARG A 261 -4.83 -16.81 5.45
CA ARG A 261 -4.99 -17.59 6.69
C ARG A 261 -4.36 -18.97 6.57
N ARG A 262 -4.60 -19.67 5.46
CA ARG A 262 -3.97 -20.96 5.16
C ARG A 262 -2.46 -20.81 5.06
N ARG A 263 -1.96 -19.82 4.32
CA ARG A 263 -0.54 -19.57 4.11
C ARG A 263 0.16 -19.21 5.41
N TYR A 264 -0.45 -18.40 6.26
CA TYR A 264 0.04 -18.04 7.60
C TYR A 264 0.26 -19.26 8.50
N ARG A 265 -0.64 -20.25 8.44
CA ARG A 265 -0.52 -21.50 9.20
C ARG A 265 0.57 -22.42 8.67
N VAL A 266 0.70 -22.54 7.35
CA VAL A 266 1.58 -23.52 6.70
C VAL A 266 3.01 -23.00 6.50
N ASP A 267 3.17 -21.73 6.13
CA ASP A 267 4.45 -21.12 5.78
C ASP A 267 5.02 -20.29 6.94
N GLN A 268 6.09 -20.78 7.57
CA GLN A 268 6.76 -20.08 8.66
C GLN A 268 7.45 -18.78 8.23
N ALA A 269 7.98 -18.70 7.00
CA ALA A 269 8.66 -17.51 6.53
C ALA A 269 7.65 -16.38 6.32
N PHE A 270 6.53 -16.70 5.66
CA PHE A 270 5.42 -15.76 5.49
C PHE A 270 4.88 -15.27 6.85
N ARG A 271 4.69 -16.19 7.80
CA ARG A 271 4.24 -15.85 9.16
C ARG A 271 5.16 -14.85 9.84
N ALA A 272 6.46 -15.10 9.81
CA ALA A 272 7.45 -14.19 10.42
C ALA A 272 7.42 -12.80 9.80
N THR A 273 7.24 -12.69 8.47
CA THR A 273 7.11 -11.39 7.80
C THR A 273 5.79 -10.69 8.15
N ALA A 274 4.68 -11.43 8.19
CA ALA A 274 3.39 -10.89 8.57
C ALA A 274 3.36 -10.40 10.03
N ASP A 275 3.90 -11.17 10.97
CA ASP A 275 4.01 -10.78 12.39
C ASP A 275 4.83 -9.50 12.55
N ARG A 276 5.97 -9.39 11.85
CA ARG A 276 6.82 -8.20 11.90
C ARG A 276 6.15 -6.98 11.28
N TYR A 277 5.41 -7.16 10.19
CA TYR A 277 4.61 -6.09 9.59
C TYR A 277 3.54 -5.58 10.57
N VAL A 278 2.81 -6.50 11.20
CA VAL A 278 1.78 -6.18 12.20
C VAL A 278 2.37 -5.38 13.36
N GLN A 279 3.50 -5.83 13.92
CA GLN A 279 4.19 -5.13 15.01
C GLN A 279 4.62 -3.71 14.61
N HIS A 280 5.27 -3.56 13.45
CA HIS A 280 5.72 -2.25 12.99
C HIS A 280 4.54 -1.29 12.73
N PHE A 281 3.42 -1.80 12.21
CA PHE A 281 2.23 -0.99 12.00
C PHE A 281 1.58 -0.57 13.32
N GLU A 282 1.58 -1.44 14.35
CA GLU A 282 1.14 -1.11 15.71
C GLU A 282 1.98 0.01 16.32
N ASP A 283 3.31 -0.03 16.17
CA ASP A 283 4.21 1.03 16.64
C ASP A 283 3.93 2.37 15.93
N LEU A 284 3.71 2.32 14.61
CA LEU A 284 3.38 3.50 13.82
C LEU A 284 2.01 4.09 14.22
N LEU A 285 1.02 3.24 14.50
CA LEU A 285 -0.29 3.67 15.02
C LEU A 285 -0.14 4.34 16.38
N ILE A 286 0.64 3.76 17.29
CA ILE A 286 0.89 4.35 18.62
C ILE A 286 1.56 5.71 18.46
N GLU A 287 2.62 5.81 17.66
CA GLU A 287 3.35 7.06 17.46
C GLU A 287 2.45 8.14 16.81
N THR A 288 1.66 7.77 15.81
CA THR A 288 0.71 8.68 15.17
C THR A 288 -0.37 9.14 16.15
N SER A 289 -0.86 8.24 17.01
CA SER A 289 -1.91 8.56 17.99
C SER A 289 -1.44 9.52 19.09
N ARG A 290 -0.15 9.53 19.47
CA ARG A 290 0.39 10.41 20.52
C ARG A 290 0.23 11.90 20.22
N GLY A 291 0.24 12.28 18.94
CA GLY A 291 0.08 13.66 18.48
C GLY A 291 -1.30 13.98 17.91
N ASP A 292 -2.23 13.03 17.94
CA ASP A 292 -3.51 13.08 17.22
C ASP A 292 -4.70 13.15 18.18
N HIS A 293 -5.02 14.36 18.62
CA HIS A 293 -6.04 14.61 19.64
C HIS A 293 -7.47 14.23 19.18
N ASP A 294 -7.72 14.24 17.87
CA ASP A 294 -9.03 13.93 17.26
C ASP A 294 -9.06 12.54 16.61
N GLY A 295 -7.94 11.81 16.60
CA GLY A 295 -7.84 10.46 16.03
C GLY A 295 -7.93 10.40 14.49
N SER A 296 -7.94 11.54 13.81
CA SER A 296 -8.10 11.62 12.35
C SER A 296 -6.88 11.09 11.60
N LYS A 297 -5.66 11.34 12.09
CA LYS A 297 -4.43 10.86 11.43
C LYS A 297 -4.26 9.36 11.58
N ALA A 298 -4.58 8.82 12.76
CA ALA A 298 -4.60 7.39 12.99
C ALA A 298 -5.67 6.70 12.12
N LEU A 299 -6.83 7.34 11.94
CA LEU A 299 -7.88 6.83 11.05
C LEU A 299 -7.47 6.88 9.57
N ASP A 300 -6.82 7.95 9.11
CA ASP A 300 -6.29 8.05 7.73
C ASP A 300 -5.24 6.97 7.46
N LEU A 301 -4.34 6.74 8.43
CA LEU A 301 -3.33 5.67 8.34
C LEU A 301 -3.97 4.28 8.26
N LEU A 302 -5.03 4.03 9.06
CA LEU A 302 -5.71 2.75 9.08
C LEU A 302 -6.59 2.50 7.84
N THR A 303 -7.20 3.55 7.29
CA THR A 303 -8.04 3.46 6.09
C THR A 303 -7.23 3.47 4.79
N GLY A 304 -5.95 3.85 4.85
CA GLY A 304 -4.98 3.68 3.78
C GLY A 304 -4.65 2.21 3.48
N ASP A 305 -4.00 1.96 2.35
CA ASP A 305 -3.69 0.62 1.84
C ASP A 305 -2.89 -0.23 2.84
N ALA A 306 -1.96 0.42 3.54
CA ALA A 306 -1.17 -0.14 4.63
C ALA A 306 -2.06 -0.70 5.77
N GLY A 307 -3.01 0.11 6.23
CA GLY A 307 -3.90 -0.24 7.33
C GLY A 307 -4.91 -1.34 6.96
N LYS A 308 -5.29 -1.42 5.69
CA LYS A 308 -6.10 -2.54 5.18
C LYS A 308 -5.34 -3.86 5.20
N VAL A 309 -4.07 -3.85 4.80
CA VAL A 309 -3.20 -5.03 4.91
C VAL A 309 -2.99 -5.43 6.36
N TYR A 310 -2.77 -4.46 7.25
CA TYR A 310 -2.69 -4.69 8.68
C TYR A 310 -3.97 -5.36 9.20
N THR A 311 -5.14 -4.82 8.85
CA THR A 311 -6.44 -5.37 9.25
C THR A 311 -6.61 -6.82 8.76
N MET A 312 -6.22 -7.11 7.51
CA MET A 312 -6.29 -8.45 6.93
C MET A 312 -5.35 -9.45 7.61
N LEU A 313 -4.08 -9.09 7.81
CA LEU A 313 -3.07 -9.96 8.41
C LEU A 313 -3.34 -10.22 9.89
N SER A 314 -3.73 -9.19 10.63
CA SER A 314 -4.07 -9.30 12.05
C SER A 314 -5.32 -10.16 12.26
N HIS A 315 -6.29 -10.13 11.34
CA HIS A 315 -7.41 -11.05 11.35
C HIS A 315 -6.98 -12.48 10.97
N ALA A 316 -6.16 -12.65 9.93
CA ALA A 316 -5.70 -13.97 9.48
C ALA A 316 -4.81 -14.68 10.54
N SER A 317 -4.14 -13.92 11.41
CA SER A 317 -3.35 -14.44 12.53
C SER A 317 -4.19 -14.86 13.73
N GLY A 318 -5.48 -14.54 13.76
CA GLY A 318 -6.40 -14.88 14.87
C GLY A 318 -6.25 -14.00 16.11
N ARG A 319 -5.57 -12.86 16.03
CA ARG A 319 -5.42 -11.92 17.17
C ARG A 319 -6.72 -11.21 17.57
N PHE A 320 -7.73 -11.29 16.72
CA PHE A 320 -9.00 -10.60 16.89
C PHE A 320 -10.24 -11.52 16.99
N GLU A 321 -10.04 -12.84 17.01
CA GLU A 321 -11.06 -13.83 17.42
C GLU A 321 -11.06 -13.98 18.95
#